data_AF-E9PRI9-F1
#
_entry.id   AF-E9PRI9-F1
#
_cell.length_a   1.000
_cell.length_b   1.000
_cell.length_c   1.000
_cell.angle_alpha   90.00
_cell.angle_beta   90.00
_cell.angle_gamma   90.00
#
_symmetry.space_group_name_H-M   'P 1'
#
loop_
_entity.id
_entity.type
_entity.pdbx_description
1 polymer ?
#
loop_
_entity_poly.entity_id
_entity_poly.type
_entity_poly.pdbx_seq_one_letter_code
_entity_poly.pdbx_strand_id
1 'polypeptide(L)'
;MAYNDTDRNQTEKLLKRVRELEQEVQRLKKEQAKNKEDSNIRENSAGAGKTKRAFDFSAHGRRHVALRIAYMGWGYQGFASQENTNNTIEEKLFEALTKTRLVESRQTSNYHRCGRTDKGVSAFGQVISLDLRSQFPRGRDSEDFNVKEEANAAAEEIRYTHILNRVLP
;
A
#
# COMPACT_ATOMS: atom_id res chain seq x y z
N MET A 1 -18.35 7.14 -53.57
CA MET A 1 -17.98 5.73 -53.28
C MET A 1 -16.58 5.56 -52.65
N ALA A 2 -15.89 6.61 -52.18
CA ALA A 2 -14.52 6.50 -51.63
C ALA A 2 -14.41 6.46 -50.09
N TYR A 3 -15.52 6.62 -49.36
CA TYR A 3 -15.51 6.68 -47.88
C TYR A 3 -15.32 5.32 -47.20
N ASN A 4 -15.73 4.21 -47.83
CA ASN A 4 -15.69 2.88 -47.19
C ASN A 4 -14.31 2.21 -47.23
N ASP A 5 -13.45 2.53 -48.20
CA ASP A 5 -12.13 1.89 -48.32
C ASP A 5 -11.11 2.44 -47.32
N THR A 6 -11.24 3.71 -46.93
CA THR A 6 -10.32 4.34 -45.98
C THR A 6 -10.55 3.82 -44.57
N ASP A 7 -11.82 3.64 -44.19
CA ASP A 7 -12.24 3.10 -42.90
C ASP A 7 -11.88 1.61 -42.75
N ARG A 8 -12.00 0.84 -43.84
CA ARG A 8 -11.57 -0.56 -43.91
C ARG A 8 -10.06 -0.70 -43.73
N ASN A 9 -9.26 0.18 -44.36
CA ASN A 9 -7.80 0.21 -44.21
C ASN A 9 -7.38 0.59 -42.78
N GLN A 10 -8.07 1.55 -42.15
CA GLN A 10 -7.84 1.91 -40.76
C GLN A 10 -8.19 0.76 -39.81
N THR A 11 -9.31 0.09 -40.05
CA THR A 11 -9.74 -1.09 -39.28
C THR A 11 -8.70 -2.21 -39.36
N GLU A 12 -8.19 -2.51 -40.56
CA GLU A 12 -7.13 -3.51 -40.75
C GLU A 12 -5.83 -3.15 -40.03
N LYS A 13 -5.42 -1.87 -40.06
CA LYS A 13 -4.25 -1.38 -39.31
C LYS A 13 -4.43 -1.51 -37.81
N LEU A 14 -5.62 -1.17 -37.29
CA LEU A 14 -5.94 -1.30 -35.86
C LEU A 14 -5.95 -2.76 -35.43
N LEU A 15 -6.57 -3.64 -36.21
CA LEU A 15 -6.59 -5.09 -35.93
C LEU A 15 -5.17 -5.68 -35.90
N LYS A 16 -4.30 -5.26 -36.82
CA LYS A 16 -2.88 -5.65 -36.81
C LYS A 16 -2.20 -5.17 -35.52
N ARG A 17 -2.43 -3.91 -35.13
CA ARG A 17 -1.82 -3.33 -33.93
C ARG A 17 -2.30 -4.01 -32.64
N VAL A 18 -3.59 -4.35 -32.55
CA VAL A 18 -4.15 -5.10 -31.41
C VAL A 18 -3.47 -6.46 -31.28
N ARG A 19 -3.31 -7.18 -32.39
CA ARG A 19 -2.64 -8.49 -32.38
C ARG A 19 -1.18 -8.42 -31.93
N GLU A 20 -0.45 -7.39 -32.38
CA GLU A 20 0.93 -7.13 -31.92
C GLU A 20 0.98 -6.86 -30.41
N LEU A 21 0.07 -6.03 -29.90
CA LEU A 21 0.00 -5.70 -28.47
C LEU A 21 -0.37 -6.91 -27.62
N GLU A 22 -1.31 -7.74 -28.08
CA GLU A 22 -1.70 -8.97 -27.39
C GLU A 22 -0.52 -9.95 -27.28
N GLN A 23 0.29 -10.07 -28.34
CA GLN A 23 1.51 -10.90 -28.33
C GLN A 23 2.54 -10.36 -27.34
N GLU A 24 2.77 -9.05 -27.32
CA GLU A 24 3.72 -8.42 -26.40
C GLU A 24 3.27 -8.57 -24.93
N VAL A 25 1.97 -8.40 -24.65
CA VAL A 25 1.42 -8.63 -23.30
C VAL A 25 1.62 -10.09 -22.87
N GLN A 26 1.43 -11.06 -23.76
CA GLN A 26 1.70 -12.46 -23.43
C GLN A 26 3.19 -12.71 -23.15
N ARG A 27 4.08 -12.09 -23.93
CA ARG A 27 5.53 -12.18 -23.71
C ARG A 27 5.93 -11.59 -22.35
N LEU A 28 5.48 -10.38 -22.04
CA LEU A 28 5.76 -9.72 -20.76
C LEU A 28 5.21 -10.51 -19.58
N LYS A 29 4.01 -11.11 -19.71
CA LYS A 29 3.47 -12.01 -18.67
C LYS A 29 4.36 -13.24 -18.44
N LYS A 30 4.90 -13.85 -19.51
CA LYS A 30 5.85 -14.98 -19.40
C LYS A 30 7.18 -14.55 -18.78
N GLU A 31 7.71 -13.40 -19.15
CA GLU A 31 8.94 -12.84 -18.56
C GLU A 31 8.73 -12.51 -17.07
N GLN A 32 7.57 -11.96 -16.68
CA GLN A 32 7.22 -11.76 -15.27
C GLN A 32 7.10 -13.08 -14.50
N ALA A 33 6.48 -14.12 -15.09
CA ALA A 33 6.39 -15.43 -14.46
C ALA A 33 7.79 -16.05 -14.26
N LYS A 34 8.67 -15.96 -15.26
CA LYS A 34 10.05 -16.45 -15.19
C LYS A 34 10.88 -15.67 -14.18
N ASN A 35 10.79 -14.34 -14.15
CA ASN A 35 11.44 -13.51 -13.14
C ASN A 35 10.94 -13.85 -11.73
N LYS A 36 9.65 -14.17 -11.57
CA LYS A 36 9.06 -14.58 -10.29
C LYS A 36 9.58 -15.94 -9.83
N GLU A 37 9.74 -16.89 -10.75
CA GLU A 37 10.39 -18.18 -10.50
C GLU A 37 11.88 -18.03 -10.15
N ASP A 38 12.63 -17.21 -10.89
CA ASP A 38 14.04 -16.94 -10.62
C ASP A 38 14.25 -16.23 -9.27
N SER A 39 13.33 -15.33 -8.86
CA SER A 39 13.34 -14.75 -7.52
C SER A 39 13.00 -15.77 -6.43
N ASN A 40 12.05 -16.68 -6.66
CA ASN A 40 11.72 -17.75 -5.69
C ASN A 40 12.87 -18.76 -5.53
N ILE A 41 13.62 -19.07 -6.60
CA ILE A 41 14.79 -19.96 -6.54
C ILE A 41 15.96 -19.28 -5.79
N ARG A 42 16.16 -17.97 -6.00
CA ARG A 42 17.17 -17.20 -5.26
C ARG A 42 16.82 -17.03 -3.78
N GLU A 43 15.54 -16.89 -3.43
CA GLU A 43 15.09 -16.89 -2.04
C GLU A 43 15.26 -18.25 -1.35
N ASN A 44 15.08 -19.37 -2.07
CA ASN A 44 15.24 -20.71 -1.52
C ASN A 44 16.70 -21.19 -1.39
N SER A 45 17.66 -20.52 -2.05
CA SER A 45 19.10 -20.89 -1.99
C SER A 45 19.93 -20.01 -1.06
N ALA A 46 19.36 -18.91 -0.55
CA ALA A 46 19.99 -18.03 0.43
C ALA A 46 19.52 -18.35 1.86
N GLY A 47 20.02 -19.45 2.42
CA GLY A 47 20.06 -19.69 3.87
C GLY A 47 18.81 -20.33 4.46
N ALA A 48 19.01 -21.49 5.09
CA ALA A 48 18.08 -22.12 6.03
C ALA A 48 17.91 -21.26 7.30
N GLY A 49 17.35 -20.06 7.16
CA GLY A 49 16.77 -19.30 8.25
C GLY A 49 15.29 -19.63 8.32
N LYS A 50 14.81 -20.05 9.49
CA LYS A 50 13.38 -20.31 9.78
C LYS A 50 12.51 -19.32 9.01
N THR A 51 11.74 -19.80 8.04
CA THR A 51 10.75 -18.98 7.32
C THR A 51 9.85 -18.34 8.36
N LYS A 52 9.98 -17.02 8.54
CA LYS A 52 9.15 -16.30 9.51
C LYS A 52 7.71 -16.49 9.06
N ARG A 53 6.91 -17.20 9.86
CA ARG A 53 5.48 -17.42 9.62
C ARG A 53 4.83 -16.11 9.18
N ALA A 54 4.08 -16.15 8.08
CA ALA A 54 3.32 -15.01 7.59
C ALA A 54 2.40 -14.50 8.71
N PHE A 55 2.34 -13.17 8.87
CA PHE A 55 1.48 -12.56 9.87
C PHE A 55 0.03 -12.63 9.41
N ASP A 56 -0.85 -13.13 10.26
CA ASP A 56 -2.27 -13.26 9.96
C ASP A 56 -3.02 -12.01 10.44
N PHE A 57 -3.41 -11.14 9.50
CA PHE A 57 -4.21 -9.95 9.77
C PHE A 57 -5.67 -10.28 10.12
N SER A 58 -6.16 -11.48 9.78
CA SER A 58 -7.54 -11.88 10.05
C SER A 58 -7.81 -12.13 11.53
N ALA A 59 -6.78 -12.57 12.26
CA ALA A 59 -6.81 -12.83 13.70
C ALA A 59 -6.92 -11.56 14.58
N HIS A 60 -6.78 -10.37 13.99
CA HIS A 60 -6.83 -9.10 14.71
C HIS A 60 -8.02 -8.23 14.27
N GLY A 61 -8.46 -7.37 15.19
CA GLY A 61 -9.41 -6.31 14.88
C GLY A 61 -8.78 -5.19 14.07
N ARG A 62 -9.65 -4.32 13.55
CA ARG A 62 -9.26 -3.13 12.78
C ARG A 62 -10.02 -1.93 13.33
N ARG A 63 -9.37 -0.77 13.36
CA ARG A 63 -9.97 0.50 13.78
C ARG A 63 -9.61 1.58 12.77
N HIS A 64 -10.61 2.36 12.37
CA HIS A 64 -10.39 3.54 11.56
C HIS A 64 -9.83 4.66 12.45
N VAL A 65 -8.68 5.21 12.07
CA VAL A 65 -8.00 6.26 12.85
C VAL A 65 -7.60 7.41 11.96
N ALA A 66 -7.40 8.59 12.57
CA ALA A 66 -6.71 9.70 11.95
C ALA A 66 -5.32 9.87 12.59
N LEU A 67 -4.28 9.97 11.76
CA LEU A 67 -2.91 10.25 12.21
C LEU A 67 -2.49 11.63 11.73
N ARG A 68 -2.00 12.46 12.66
CA ARG A 68 -1.34 13.74 12.35
C ARG A 68 0.17 13.52 12.27
N ILE A 69 0.76 13.90 11.15
CA ILE A 69 2.15 13.62 10.79
C ILE A 69 2.87 14.93 10.47
N ALA A 70 4.11 15.01 10.94
CA ALA A 70 5.06 16.03 10.53
C ALA A 70 6.22 15.40 9.75
N TYR A 71 6.72 16.08 8.73
CA TYR A 71 7.87 15.64 7.93
C TYR A 71 8.64 16.82 7.33
N MET A 72 9.94 16.62 7.14
CA MET A 72 10.80 17.52 6.36
C MET A 72 10.83 17.05 4.91
N GLY A 73 10.30 17.84 3.98
CA GLY A 73 10.10 17.44 2.59
C GLY A 73 11.30 17.62 1.66
N TRP A 74 12.38 18.26 2.11
CA TRP A 74 13.50 18.68 1.25
C TRP A 74 14.08 17.53 0.40
N GLY A 75 14.26 16.35 1.01
CA GLY A 75 14.79 15.17 0.35
C GLY A 75 13.76 14.34 -0.43
N TYR A 76 12.49 14.73 -0.45
CA TYR A 76 11.38 13.91 -0.96
C TYR A 76 10.68 14.53 -2.16
N GLN A 77 10.13 13.67 -3.02
CA GLN A 77 9.44 14.04 -4.25
C GLN A 77 7.95 14.31 -4.02
N GLY A 78 7.63 14.96 -2.89
CA GLY A 78 6.28 15.31 -2.48
C GLY A 78 5.64 14.26 -1.58
N PHE A 79 4.40 14.53 -1.17
CA PHE A 79 3.70 13.66 -0.24
C PHE A 79 3.20 12.37 -0.88
N ALA A 80 2.44 12.48 -1.97
CA ALA A 80 1.74 11.35 -2.57
C ALA A 80 2.67 10.44 -3.38
N SER A 81 2.45 9.13 -3.30
CA SER A 81 3.18 8.11 -4.08
C SER A 81 3.01 8.34 -5.58
N GLN A 82 4.05 8.01 -6.33
CA GLN A 82 4.11 8.13 -7.79
C GLN A 82 4.77 6.88 -8.37
N GLU A 83 4.38 6.46 -9.57
CA GLU A 83 4.87 5.22 -10.18
C GLU A 83 6.36 5.25 -10.56
N ASN A 84 6.91 6.45 -10.77
CA ASN A 84 8.28 6.68 -11.20
C ASN A 84 9.28 6.80 -10.04
N THR A 85 8.82 6.81 -8.78
CA THR A 85 9.70 7.05 -7.63
C THR A 85 9.15 6.49 -6.32
N ASN A 86 10.01 5.82 -5.57
CA ASN A 86 9.70 5.35 -4.22
C ASN A 86 10.11 6.38 -3.15
N ASN A 87 10.60 7.56 -3.55
CA ASN A 87 11.11 8.58 -2.64
C ASN A 87 10.06 9.66 -2.35
N THR A 88 8.89 9.24 -1.86
CA THR A 88 7.80 10.11 -1.42
C THR A 88 7.51 9.86 0.06
N ILE A 89 6.86 10.81 0.71
CA ILE A 89 6.52 10.67 2.15
C ILE A 89 5.57 9.50 2.37
N GLU A 90 4.60 9.33 1.47
CA GLU A 90 3.62 8.26 1.56
C GLU A 90 4.25 6.87 1.43
N GLU A 91 5.23 6.68 0.54
CA GLU A 91 5.88 5.36 0.43
C GLU A 91 6.71 5.03 1.66
N LYS A 92 7.38 6.01 2.26
CA LYS A 92 8.08 5.80 3.53
C LYS A 92 7.15 5.51 4.69
N LEU A 93 5.98 6.15 4.70
CA LEU A 93 4.96 5.88 5.68
C LEU A 93 4.39 4.45 5.53
N PHE A 94 4.03 4.03 4.32
CA PHE A 94 3.50 2.68 4.09
C PHE A 94 4.56 1.60 4.31
N GLU A 95 5.82 1.87 3.98
CA GLU A 95 6.95 1.01 4.33
C GLU A 95 7.00 0.76 5.86
N ALA A 96 6.86 1.82 6.66
CA ALA A 96 6.81 1.73 8.12
C ALA A 96 5.55 0.99 8.65
N LEU A 97 4.37 1.28 8.10
CA LEU A 97 3.09 0.65 8.49
C LEU A 97 3.10 -0.86 8.21
N THR A 98 3.61 -1.26 7.04
CA THR A 98 3.73 -2.68 6.67
C THR A 98 4.79 -3.38 7.51
N LYS A 99 5.96 -2.75 7.72
CA LYS A 99 7.03 -3.28 8.57
C LYS A 99 6.59 -3.53 10.01
N THR A 100 5.72 -2.67 10.53
CA THR A 100 5.16 -2.77 11.89
C THR A 100 3.92 -3.68 11.97
N ARG A 101 3.47 -4.22 10.83
CA ARG A 101 2.29 -5.09 10.71
C ARG A 101 1.00 -4.41 11.20
N LEU A 102 0.91 -3.10 11.03
CA LEU A 102 -0.30 -2.33 11.30
C LEU A 102 -1.27 -2.37 10.12
N VAL A 103 -0.73 -2.50 8.91
CA VAL A 103 -1.48 -2.56 7.65
C VAL A 103 -0.87 -3.64 6.76
N GLU A 104 -1.71 -4.32 5.98
CA GLU A 104 -1.27 -5.29 4.96
C GLU A 104 -0.83 -4.58 3.68
N SER A 105 -1.69 -3.71 3.15
CA SER A 105 -1.41 -2.91 1.96
C SER A 105 -2.20 -1.60 1.97
N ARG A 106 -1.75 -0.64 1.18
CA ARG A 106 -2.46 0.64 1.01
C ARG A 106 -3.89 0.45 0.52
N GLN A 107 -4.09 -0.46 -0.44
CA GLN A 107 -5.37 -0.72 -1.10
C GLN A 107 -6.42 -1.30 -0.13
N THR A 108 -5.98 -2.08 0.85
CA THR A 108 -6.88 -2.72 1.82
C THR A 108 -7.13 -1.88 3.07
N SER A 109 -6.47 -0.73 3.20
CA SER A 109 -6.42 0.06 4.44
C SER A 109 -7.41 1.21 4.54
N ASN A 110 -8.34 1.36 3.59
CA ASN A 110 -9.26 2.51 3.55
C ASN A 110 -8.54 3.85 3.75
N TYR A 111 -7.43 4.02 3.03
CA TYR A 111 -6.52 5.14 3.23
C TYR A 111 -7.00 6.40 2.51
N HIS A 112 -7.01 7.52 3.24
CA HIS A 112 -7.26 8.86 2.71
C HIS A 112 -6.23 9.85 3.24
N ARG A 113 -5.98 10.91 2.46
CA ARG A 113 -5.07 12.01 2.80
C ARG A 113 -5.83 13.33 2.78
N CYS A 114 -5.52 14.23 3.71
CA CYS A 114 -6.14 15.55 3.73
C CYS A 114 -5.62 16.48 2.62
N GLY A 115 -4.34 16.33 2.21
CA GLY A 115 -3.76 17.13 1.13
C GLY A 115 -2.57 16.48 0.45
N ARG A 116 -2.23 16.97 -0.75
CA ARG A 116 -0.95 16.67 -1.41
C ARG A 116 0.02 17.82 -1.14
N THR A 117 1.31 17.52 -1.12
CA THR A 117 2.36 18.53 -1.13
C THR A 117 3.33 18.23 -2.27
N ASP A 118 3.89 19.29 -2.86
CA ASP A 118 4.85 19.18 -3.94
C ASP A 118 6.25 18.79 -3.44
N LYS A 119 7.13 18.47 -4.39
CA LYS A 119 8.53 18.14 -4.12
C LYS A 119 9.20 19.21 -3.25
N GLY A 120 9.91 18.78 -2.21
CA GLY A 120 10.64 19.68 -1.31
C GLY A 120 9.79 20.32 -0.21
N VAL A 121 8.46 20.25 -0.27
CA VAL A 121 7.56 20.94 0.68
C VAL A 121 7.49 20.16 1.99
N SER A 122 7.73 20.85 3.12
CA SER A 122 7.59 20.29 4.47
C SER A 122 6.19 20.52 5.03
N ALA A 123 5.75 19.69 5.95
CA ALA A 123 4.48 19.87 6.65
C ALA A 123 4.58 19.47 8.12
N PHE A 124 3.92 20.23 8.99
CA PHE A 124 3.84 19.92 10.43
C PHE A 124 2.51 19.28 10.85
N GLY A 125 1.46 19.47 10.05
CA GLY A 125 0.09 19.08 10.40
C GLY A 125 -0.61 18.31 9.29
N GLN A 126 0.12 17.52 8.50
CA GLN A 126 -0.52 16.67 7.50
C GLN A 126 -1.36 15.61 8.23
N VAL A 127 -2.60 15.41 7.78
CA VAL A 127 -3.50 14.41 8.37
C VAL A 127 -3.83 13.35 7.34
N ILE A 128 -3.81 12.09 7.78
CA ILE A 128 -4.29 10.94 7.03
C ILE A 128 -5.32 10.18 7.85
N SER A 129 -6.21 9.46 7.17
CA SER A 129 -7.08 8.46 7.81
C SER A 129 -6.89 7.10 7.17
N LEU A 130 -6.96 6.04 7.99
CA LEU A 130 -6.76 4.66 7.55
C LEU A 130 -7.21 3.66 8.63
N ASP A 131 -7.46 2.44 8.20
CA ASP A 131 -7.76 1.28 9.06
C ASP A 131 -6.46 0.63 9.52
N LEU A 132 -6.19 0.69 10.83
CA LEU A 132 -5.05 0.02 11.46
C LEU A 132 -5.48 -1.23 12.21
N ARG A 133 -4.58 -2.20 12.31
CA ARG A 133 -4.69 -3.32 13.25
C ARG A 133 -4.90 -2.79 14.68
N SER A 134 -5.92 -3.28 15.36
CA SER A 134 -6.24 -2.95 16.76
C SER A 134 -6.07 -4.17 17.67
N GLN A 135 -5.81 -3.92 18.95
CA GLN A 135 -5.82 -4.94 20.00
C GLN A 135 -7.26 -5.38 20.34
N PHE A 136 -8.27 -4.56 20.05
CA PHE A 136 -9.66 -4.87 20.32
C PHE A 136 -10.28 -5.74 19.22
N PRO A 137 -11.20 -6.67 19.57
CA PRO A 137 -11.87 -7.53 18.60
C PRO A 137 -12.79 -6.75 17.64
N ARG A 138 -13.05 -7.33 16.46
CA ARG A 138 -13.95 -6.76 15.44
C ARG A 138 -15.37 -6.63 16.01
N GLY A 139 -16.00 -5.46 15.84
CA GLY A 139 -17.39 -5.22 16.23
C GLY A 139 -17.61 -4.44 17.53
N ARG A 140 -16.54 -3.97 18.19
CA ARG A 140 -16.66 -2.87 19.17
C ARG A 140 -16.26 -1.56 18.48
N ASP A 141 -17.22 -0.97 17.79
CA ASP A 141 -17.07 0.36 17.23
C ASP A 141 -16.87 1.35 18.39
N SER A 142 -16.10 2.41 18.16
CA SER A 142 -15.78 3.41 19.19
C SER A 142 -16.99 4.22 19.67
N GLU A 143 -18.17 4.04 19.08
CA GLU A 143 -19.40 4.70 19.53
C GLU A 143 -19.98 4.04 20.81
N ASP A 144 -19.53 2.83 21.18
CA ASP A 144 -19.93 2.13 22.41
C ASP A 144 -19.00 2.42 23.61
N PHE A 145 -18.19 3.49 23.56
CA PHE A 145 -17.35 3.89 24.70
C PHE A 145 -18.12 4.51 25.87
N ASN A 146 -19.45 4.53 25.82
CA ASN A 146 -20.30 4.64 27.01
C ASN A 146 -20.97 3.30 27.25
N VAL A 147 -20.69 2.69 28.41
CA VAL A 147 -21.34 1.51 29.04
C VAL A 147 -20.43 0.27 29.11
N LYS A 148 -19.91 0.09 30.35
CA LYS A 148 -19.30 -1.09 30.99
C LYS A 148 -17.79 -1.27 30.85
N GLU A 149 -17.11 -0.67 31.83
CA GLU A 149 -15.74 -0.95 32.34
C GLU A 149 -15.48 -2.41 32.79
N GLU A 150 -16.29 -3.38 32.41
CA GLU A 150 -16.20 -4.75 32.92
C GLU A 150 -15.95 -5.76 31.79
N ALA A 151 -14.74 -5.72 31.22
CA ALA A 151 -13.98 -6.90 30.77
C ALA A 151 -12.62 -6.48 30.19
N ASN A 152 -11.56 -6.71 30.97
CA ASN A 152 -10.13 -6.52 30.70
C ASN A 152 -9.57 -5.09 30.82
N ALA A 153 -9.39 -4.64 32.07
CA ALA A 153 -8.53 -3.53 32.48
C ALA A 153 -7.03 -3.68 32.12
N ALA A 154 -6.66 -4.60 31.23
CA ALA A 154 -5.27 -4.96 30.90
C ALA A 154 -4.89 -4.79 29.43
N ALA A 155 -5.84 -4.55 28.52
CA ALA A 155 -5.55 -4.39 27.10
C ALA A 155 -5.61 -2.92 26.69
N GLU A 156 -4.53 -2.18 26.95
CA GLU A 156 -4.31 -0.87 26.33
C GLU A 156 -4.21 -1.03 24.80
N GLU A 157 -4.74 -0.06 24.06
CA GLU A 157 -4.62 -0.04 22.60
C GLU A 157 -3.15 0.04 22.16
N ILE A 158 -2.90 -0.39 20.94
CA ILE A 158 -1.59 -0.25 20.30
C ILE A 158 -1.17 1.22 20.27
N ARG A 159 0.00 1.52 20.83
CA ARG A 159 0.64 2.86 20.78
C ARG A 159 1.21 3.13 19.38
N TYR A 160 0.33 3.39 18.41
CA TYR A 160 0.67 3.56 16.99
C TYR A 160 1.81 4.55 16.76
N THR A 161 1.73 5.73 17.38
CA THR A 161 2.73 6.80 17.22
C THR A 161 4.10 6.37 17.70
N HIS A 162 4.18 5.70 18.85
CA HIS A 162 5.44 5.21 19.42
C HIS A 162 6.10 4.16 18.50
N ILE A 163 5.30 3.22 17.98
CA ILE A 163 5.80 2.16 17.10
C ILE A 163 6.28 2.74 15.77
N LEU A 164 5.51 3.65 15.16
CA LEU A 164 5.85 4.26 13.88
C LEU A 164 7.11 5.13 14.00
N ASN A 165 7.21 5.99 15.03
CA ASN A 165 8.38 6.84 15.23
C ASN A 165 9.68 6.07 15.46
N ARG A 166 9.61 4.79 15.84
CA ARG A 166 10.79 3.93 15.99
C ARG A 166 11.31 3.35 14.66
N VAL A 167 10.46 3.32 13.63
CA VAL A 167 10.78 2.69 12.34
C VAL A 167 10.81 3.65 11.16
N LEU A 168 10.22 4.84 11.31
CA LEU A 168 10.28 5.90 10.32
C LEU A 168 11.72 6.41 10.16
N PRO A 169 12.11 6.83 8.94
CA PRO A 169 13.47 7.27 8.62
C PRO A 169 13.86 8.60 9.29
#